data_AF-A0A4Y4D0V5-F1
#
_entry.id   AF-A0A4Y4D0V5-F1
#
_cell.length_a   1.000
_cell.length_b   1.000
_cell.length_c   1.000
_cell.angle_alpha   90.00
_cell.angle_beta   90.00
_cell.angle_gamma   90.00
#
_symmetry.space_group_name_H-M   'P 1'
#
loop_
_entity.id
_entity.type
_entity.pdbx_description
1 polymer ?
#
loop_
_entity_poly.entity_id
_entity_poly.type
_entity_poly.pdbx_seq_one_letter_code
_entity_poly.pdbx_strand_id
1 'polypeptide(L)'
;MTQRDIDLALDIVRETLPHLGIPRHLCTRKLSPAGRVLGQYRWHSDTLRLNPRYLARLSDDDALDLLDTMVHELLHKASPLWKQLRDSFRPHPDIWLNCEKIVAEVGPMYLARRRAEEAG
;
A
#
# COMPACT_ATOMS: atom_id res chain seq x y z
N MET A 1 15.37 11.15 1.40
CA MET A 1 14.62 10.00 1.94
C MET A 1 13.45 9.72 1.00
N THR A 2 13.58 8.76 0.08
CA THR A 2 12.59 8.53 -0.98
C THR A 2 12.06 7.09 -1.03
N GLN A 3 12.61 6.15 -0.27
CA GLN A 3 12.15 4.74 -0.23
C GLN A 3 11.73 4.31 1.19
N ARG A 4 12.12 5.08 2.21
CA ARG A 4 12.00 4.72 3.63
C ARG A 4 10.57 4.54 4.08
N ASP A 5 9.67 5.45 3.68
CA ASP A 5 8.24 5.36 4.01
C ASP A 5 7.60 4.08 3.46
N ILE A 6 8.01 3.65 2.26
CA ILE A 6 7.56 2.40 1.65
C ILE A 6 8.11 1.20 2.42
N ASP A 7 9.40 1.20 2.76
CA ASP A 7 10.02 0.11 3.51
C ASP A 7 9.38 -0.04 4.90
N LEU A 8 9.13 1.09 5.58
CA LEU A 8 8.46 1.11 6.87
C LEU A 8 7.01 0.60 6.78
N ALA A 9 6.26 1.02 5.75
CA ALA A 9 4.92 0.49 5.51
C ALA A 9 4.94 -1.03 5.27
N LEU A 10 5.92 -1.54 4.51
CA LEU A 10 6.10 -2.98 4.28
C LEU A 10 6.41 -3.74 5.58
N ASP A 11 7.23 -3.16 6.46
CA ASP A 11 7.55 -3.75 7.76
C ASP A 11 6.33 -3.80 8.68
N ILE A 12 5.54 -2.71 8.74
CA ILE A 12 4.27 -2.68 9.46
C ILE A 12 3.35 -3.79 8.95
N VAL A 13 3.13 -3.89 7.64
CA VAL A 13 2.28 -4.92 7.05
C VAL A 13 2.81 -6.32 7.37
N ARG A 14 4.12 -6.54 7.30
CA ARG A 14 4.73 -7.85 7.59
C ARG A 14 4.48 -8.27 9.03
N GLU A 15 4.54 -7.32 9.96
CA GLU A 15 4.37 -7.57 11.39
C GLU A 15 2.89 -7.71 11.80
N THR A 16 2.01 -6.84 11.29
CA THR A 16 0.61 -6.76 11.76
C THR A 16 -0.37 -7.52 10.87
N LEU A 17 -0.05 -7.70 9.59
CA LEU A 17 -0.95 -8.26 8.58
C LEU A 17 -0.27 -9.39 7.78
N PRO A 18 0.34 -10.40 8.44
CA PRO A 18 1.12 -11.44 7.76
C PRO A 18 0.30 -12.24 6.74
N HIS A 19 -1.00 -12.35 6.96
CA HIS A 19 -1.94 -13.04 6.08
C HIS A 19 -2.10 -12.39 4.70
N LEU A 20 -1.82 -11.08 4.56
CA LEU A 20 -1.88 -10.40 3.27
C LEU A 20 -0.69 -10.79 2.38
N GLY A 21 0.47 -11.05 3.00
CA GLY A 21 1.71 -11.48 2.36
C GLY A 21 2.32 -10.45 1.42
N ILE A 22 3.62 -10.17 1.60
CA ILE A 22 4.34 -9.20 0.76
C ILE A 22 4.60 -9.76 -0.64
N PRO A 23 4.29 -9.01 -1.72
CA PRO A 23 4.60 -9.38 -3.10
C PRO A 23 6.11 -9.55 -3.32
N ARG A 24 6.49 -10.47 -4.21
CA ARG A 24 7.91 -10.70 -4.57
C ARG A 24 8.59 -9.47 -5.15
N HIS A 25 7.83 -8.60 -5.83
CA HIS A 25 8.37 -7.43 -6.50
C HIS A 25 7.63 -6.16 -6.12
N LEU A 26 8.39 -5.08 -5.95
CA LEU A 26 7.89 -3.72 -5.76
C LEU A 26 8.37 -2.85 -6.93
N CYS A 27 7.49 -2.02 -7.49
CA CYS A 27 7.86 -1.14 -8.60
C CYS A 27 7.19 0.24 -8.51
N THR A 28 7.99 1.30 -8.49
CA THR A 28 7.52 2.70 -8.48
C THR A 28 7.63 3.40 -9.83
N ARG A 29 8.13 2.70 -10.87
CA ARG A 29 8.48 3.32 -12.18
C ARG A 29 7.42 3.18 -13.27
N LYS A 30 6.39 2.37 -13.05
CA LYS A 30 5.42 1.97 -14.10
C LYS A 30 4.12 2.77 -14.06
N LEU A 31 3.86 3.50 -12.97
CA LEU A 31 2.71 4.38 -12.86
C LEU A 31 3.12 5.82 -13.19
N SER A 32 2.20 6.58 -13.78
CA SER A 32 2.42 7.99 -14.08
C SER A 32 2.38 8.81 -12.79
N PRO A 33 3.36 9.70 -12.52
CA PRO A 33 3.36 10.55 -11.32
C PRO A 33 2.08 11.40 -11.18
N ALA A 34 1.56 11.93 -12.30
CA ALA A 34 0.33 12.72 -12.34
C ALA A 34 -0.94 11.88 -12.60
N GLY A 35 -0.82 10.55 -12.59
CA GLY A 35 -1.91 9.62 -12.86
C GLY A 35 -2.88 9.49 -11.68
N ARG A 36 -4.13 9.15 -11.99
CA ARG A 36 -5.17 8.85 -10.98
C ARG A 36 -4.95 7.51 -10.25
N VAL A 37 -4.13 6.64 -10.81
CA VAL A 37 -3.84 5.32 -10.25
C VAL A 37 -2.66 5.44 -9.30
N LEU A 38 -2.89 5.09 -8.03
CA LEU A 38 -1.93 5.26 -6.94
C LEU A 38 -1.23 3.96 -6.59
N GLY A 39 -1.98 2.87 -6.62
CA GLY A 39 -1.52 1.50 -6.44
C GLY A 39 -1.99 0.62 -7.59
N GLN A 40 -1.27 -0.48 -7.82
CA GLN A 40 -1.75 -1.57 -8.66
C GLN A 40 -1.01 -2.87 -8.30
N TYR A 41 -1.73 -3.88 -7.85
CA TYR A 41 -1.22 -5.24 -7.79
C TYR A 41 -1.34 -5.97 -9.12
N ARG A 42 -0.28 -6.71 -9.48
CA ARG A 42 -0.17 -7.46 -10.74
C ARG A 42 0.06 -8.94 -10.46
N TRP A 43 -1.01 -9.71 -10.40
CA TRP A 43 -0.98 -11.15 -10.07
C TRP A 43 -0.01 -11.98 -10.93
N HIS A 44 0.02 -11.74 -12.26
CA HIS A 44 0.86 -12.51 -13.20
C HIS A 44 2.38 -12.45 -12.92
N SER A 45 2.82 -11.40 -12.24
CA SER A 45 4.24 -11.13 -11.97
C SER A 45 4.49 -10.93 -10.48
N ASP A 46 3.48 -11.20 -9.63
CA ASP A 46 3.49 -10.93 -8.19
C ASP A 46 4.16 -9.59 -7.83
N THR A 47 3.68 -8.53 -8.48
CA THR A 47 4.28 -7.18 -8.38
C THR A 47 3.30 -6.18 -7.80
N LEU A 48 3.68 -5.51 -6.71
CA LEU A 48 3.03 -4.30 -6.25
C LEU A 48 3.63 -3.10 -6.99
N ARG A 49 2.78 -2.35 -7.68
CA ARG A 49 3.14 -1.06 -8.25
C ARG A 49 2.60 0.06 -7.39
N LEU A 50 3.46 1.01 -7.06
CA LEU A 50 3.09 2.21 -6.32
C LEU A 50 3.41 3.44 -7.18
N ASN A 51 2.66 4.51 -6.97
CA ASN A 51 2.88 5.73 -7.70
C ASN A 51 4.23 6.34 -7.28
N PRO A 52 5.07 6.80 -8.24
CA PRO A 52 6.37 7.40 -7.92
C PRO A 52 6.27 8.64 -7.04
N ARG A 53 5.10 9.26 -6.90
CA ARG A 53 4.88 10.37 -5.95
C ARG A 53 5.19 9.98 -4.51
N TYR A 54 5.03 8.71 -4.15
CA TYR A 54 5.40 8.20 -2.82
C TYR A 54 6.91 8.13 -2.59
N LEU A 55 7.71 8.39 -3.63
CA LEU A 55 9.14 8.59 -3.48
C LEU A 55 9.49 10.02 -3.06
N ALA A 56 8.53 10.94 -2.95
CA ALA A 56 8.79 12.28 -2.46
C ALA A 56 8.99 12.28 -0.93
N ARG A 57 9.36 13.43 -0.38
CA ARG A 57 9.23 13.66 1.07
C ARG A 57 7.73 13.79 1.38
N LEU A 58 7.19 12.85 2.14
CA LEU A 58 5.76 12.79 2.43
C LEU A 58 5.40 13.62 3.67
N SER A 59 4.23 14.24 3.65
CA SER A 59 3.55 14.66 4.88
C SER A 59 3.03 13.44 5.64
N ASP A 60 2.58 13.59 6.88
CA ASP A 60 1.94 12.50 7.62
C ASP A 60 0.69 11.98 6.89
N ASP A 61 -0.08 12.88 6.27
CA ASP A 61 -1.27 12.54 5.51
C ASP A 61 -0.90 11.77 4.22
N ASP A 62 0.11 12.23 3.47
CA ASP A 62 0.60 11.52 2.27
C ASP A 62 1.22 10.15 2.63
N ALA A 63 1.82 10.04 3.81
CA ALA A 63 2.37 8.79 4.31
C ALA A 63 1.25 7.81 4.68
N LEU A 64 0.14 8.28 5.26
CA LEU A 64 -1.05 7.46 5.49
C LEU A 64 -1.73 7.06 4.17
N ASP A 65 -1.78 7.95 3.17
CA ASP A 65 -2.27 7.64 1.82
C ASP A 65 -1.41 6.54 1.14
N LEU A 66 -0.09 6.55 1.35
CA LEU A 66 0.79 5.46 0.93
C LEU A 66 0.41 4.13 1.62
N LEU A 67 0.24 4.14 2.94
CA LEU A 67 -0.11 2.95 3.71
C LEU A 67 -1.47 2.39 3.27
N ASP A 68 -2.48 3.26 3.10
CA ASP A 68 -3.80 2.88 2.59
C ASP A 68 -3.71 2.27 1.19
N THR A 69 -3.01 2.95 0.27
CA THR A 69 -2.79 2.43 -1.08
C THR A 69 -2.12 1.06 -1.05
N MET A 70 -1.11 0.86 -0.19
CA MET A 70 -0.42 -0.42 -0.07
C MET A 70 -1.38 -1.51 0.45
N VAL A 71 -2.08 -1.26 1.56
CA VAL A 71 -3.01 -2.22 2.15
C VAL A 71 -4.14 -2.57 1.18
N HIS A 72 -4.66 -1.59 0.45
CA HIS A 72 -5.68 -1.77 -0.58
C HIS A 72 -5.24 -2.78 -1.65
N GLU A 73 -4.06 -2.60 -2.22
CA GLU A 73 -3.53 -3.50 -3.25
C GLU A 73 -3.20 -4.90 -2.69
N LEU A 74 -2.80 -4.98 -1.42
CA LEU A 74 -2.56 -6.26 -0.77
C LEU A 74 -3.86 -7.02 -0.46
N LEU A 75 -4.96 -6.32 -0.18
CA LEU A 75 -6.28 -6.91 -0.06
C LEU A 75 -6.79 -7.46 -1.41
N HIS A 76 -6.47 -6.80 -2.52
CA HIS A 76 -6.68 -7.37 -3.86
C HIS A 76 -5.87 -8.65 -4.04
N LYS A 77 -4.58 -8.65 -3.68
CA LYS A 77 -3.73 -9.84 -3.75
C LYS A 77 -4.28 -11.02 -2.93
N ALA A 78 -4.74 -10.76 -1.71
CA ALA A 78 -5.27 -11.79 -0.81
C ALA A 78 -6.66 -12.30 -1.24
N SER A 79 -7.35 -11.59 -2.14
CA SER A 79 -8.67 -11.99 -2.64
C SER A 79 -8.59 -13.16 -3.63
N PRO A 80 -9.62 -14.02 -3.72
CA PRO A 80 -9.70 -15.05 -4.74
C PRO A 80 -9.59 -14.49 -6.17
N LEU A 81 -8.99 -15.24 -7.10
CA LEU A 81 -8.76 -14.77 -8.49
C LEU A 81 -10.03 -14.29 -9.20
N TRP A 82 -11.18 -14.96 -8.99
CA TRP A 82 -12.46 -14.53 -9.58
C TRP A 82 -12.89 -13.14 -9.09
N LYS A 83 -12.57 -12.80 -7.85
CA LYS A 83 -12.84 -11.50 -7.24
C LYS A 83 -11.86 -10.44 -7.75
N GLN A 84 -10.58 -10.78 -7.89
CA GLN A 84 -9.57 -9.90 -8.52
C GLN A 84 -9.98 -9.50 -9.96
N LEU A 85 -10.48 -10.46 -10.74
CA LEU A 85 -11.00 -10.20 -12.09
C LEU A 85 -12.23 -9.30 -12.05
N ARG A 86 -13.19 -9.56 -11.16
CA ARG A 86 -14.39 -8.71 -10.99
C ARG A 86 -14.02 -7.27 -10.63
N ASP A 87 -13.12 -7.10 -9.66
CA ASP A 87 -12.77 -5.82 -9.06
C ASP A 87 -11.98 -4.92 -10.03
N SER A 88 -11.38 -5.53 -11.06
CA SER A 88 -10.77 -4.79 -12.18
C SER A 88 -11.80 -4.00 -13.01
N PHE A 89 -13.10 -4.36 -12.95
CA PHE A 89 -14.16 -3.75 -13.76
C PHE A 89 -15.33 -3.20 -12.94
N ARG A 90 -15.36 -3.44 -11.63
CA ARG A 90 -16.47 -3.05 -10.75
C ARG A 90 -15.97 -2.44 -9.45
N PRO A 91 -16.74 -1.53 -8.83
CA PRO A 91 -16.49 -1.08 -7.47
C PRO A 91 -16.40 -2.27 -6.49
N HIS A 92 -15.50 -2.15 -5.52
CA HIS A 92 -15.20 -3.19 -4.52
C HIS A 92 -15.25 -2.56 -3.11
N PRO A 93 -16.45 -2.18 -2.64
CA PRO A 93 -16.62 -1.44 -1.40
C PRO A 93 -16.15 -2.23 -0.17
N ASP A 94 -16.18 -3.56 -0.25
CA ASP A 94 -15.70 -4.44 0.81
C ASP A 94 -14.20 -4.32 1.03
N ILE A 95 -13.42 -4.13 -0.04
CA ILE A 95 -11.97 -3.88 0.05
C ILE A 95 -11.72 -2.48 0.62
N TRP A 96 -12.48 -1.46 0.20
CA TRP A 96 -12.34 -0.10 0.76
C TRP A 96 -12.61 -0.07 2.27
N LEU A 97 -13.75 -0.64 2.71
CA LEU A 97 -14.11 -0.67 4.12
C LEU A 97 -13.12 -1.48 4.97
N ASN A 98 -12.56 -2.56 4.41
CA ASN A 98 -11.57 -3.35 5.13
C ASN A 98 -10.23 -2.61 5.23
N CYS A 99 -9.82 -1.95 4.14
CA CYS A 99 -8.63 -1.12 4.10
C CYS A 99 -8.70 0.01 5.13
N GLU A 100 -9.80 0.77 5.14
CA GLU A 100 -10.02 1.87 6.08
C GLU A 100 -9.89 1.42 7.54
N LYS A 101 -10.52 0.28 7.90
CA LYS A 101 -10.43 -0.28 9.25
C LYS A 101 -9.00 -0.66 9.62
N ILE A 102 -8.30 -1.35 8.72
CA ILE A 102 -6.93 -1.79 8.95
C ILE A 102 -6.00 -0.57 9.11
N VAL A 103 -6.12 0.42 8.24
CA VAL A 103 -5.30 1.64 8.28
C VAL A 103 -5.58 2.45 9.55
N ALA A 104 -6.84 2.53 9.98
CA ALA A 104 -7.18 3.17 11.25
C ALA A 104 -6.50 2.46 12.46
N GLU A 105 -6.32 1.15 12.39
CA GLU A 105 -5.67 0.36 13.44
C GLU A 105 -4.13 0.49 13.41
N VAL A 106 -3.51 0.35 12.23
CA VAL A 106 -2.04 0.24 12.10
C VAL A 106 -1.35 1.57 11.74
N GLY A 107 -2.12 2.55 11.24
CA GLY A 107 -1.64 3.87 10.84
C GLY A 107 -0.96 4.67 11.97
N PRO A 108 -1.50 4.70 13.20
CA PRO A 108 -0.83 5.35 14.33
C PRO A 108 0.56 4.76 14.62
N MET A 109 0.71 3.44 14.51
CA MET A 109 2.01 2.78 14.72
C MET A 109 3.00 3.12 13.60
N TYR A 110 2.54 3.12 12.35
CA TYR A 110 3.35 3.52 11.20
C TYR A 110 3.89 4.96 11.35
N LEU A 111 3.01 5.92 11.68
CA LEU A 111 3.41 7.31 11.91
C LEU A 111 4.36 7.47 13.09
N ALA A 112 4.12 6.74 14.20
CA ALA A 112 5.00 6.79 15.35
C ALA A 112 6.43 6.34 15.02
N ARG A 113 6.59 5.24 14.27
CA ARG A 113 7.91 4.78 13.82
C ARG A 113 8.56 5.77 12.87
N ARG A 114 7.79 6.29 11.90
CA ARG A 114 8.28 7.27 10.94
C ARG A 114 8.85 8.52 11.63
N ARG A 115 8.14 9.07 12.61
CA ARG A 115 8.59 10.24 13.38
C ARG A 115 9.82 9.94 14.23
N ALA A 116 9.90 8.75 14.85
CA ALA A 116 11.08 8.34 15.59
C ALA A 116 12.32 8.24 14.69
N GLU A 117 12.13 7.75 13.47
CA GLU A 117 13.16 7.62 12.44
C GLU A 117 13.63 8.95 11.83
N GLU A 118 12.79 9.99 11.87
CA GLU A 118 13.16 11.35 11.47
C GLU A 118 13.86 12.14 12.60
N ALA A 119 13.69 11.72 13.85
CA ALA A 119 14.25 12.37 15.02
C ALA A 119 15.66 11.86 15.41
N GLY A 120 16.10 10.74 14.86
CA GLY A 120 17.43 10.14 15.06
C GLY A 120 18.34 10.33 13.86
#